data_AF-A0A1L7RHV6-F1
#
_entry.id   AF-A0A1L7RHV6-F1
#
_cell.length_a   1.000
_cell.length_b   1.000
_cell.length_c   1.000
_cell.angle_alpha   90.00
_cell.angle_beta   90.00
_cell.angle_gamma   90.00
#
_symmetry.space_group_name_H-M   'P 1'
#
loop_
_entity.id
_entity.type
_entity.pdbx_description
1 polymer ?
#
loop_
_entity_poly.entity_id
_entity_poly.type
_entity_poly.pdbx_seq_one_letter_code
_entity_poly.pdbx_strand_id
1 'polypeptide(L)'
;MTARVSGLSRAARATIAAEGITVRQYVDHHYGPDTARWPGDRCGCTDDRCDGYHHMAGEPCPCVEVLARNAAAATTSREEAMAR
;
A
#
# COMPACT_ATOMS: atom_id res chain seq x y z
N MET A 1 15.84 14.64 2.75
CA MET A 1 15.57 13.23 3.08
C MET A 1 14.07 13.07 3.23
N THR A 2 13.40 12.39 2.30
CA THR A 2 11.95 12.15 2.39
C THR A 2 11.66 11.25 3.60
N ALA A 3 10.75 11.66 4.48
CA ALA A 3 10.43 10.89 5.68
C ALA A 3 9.95 9.47 5.30
N ARG A 4 10.45 8.46 6.02
CA ARG A 4 9.97 7.07 5.87
C ARG A 4 8.52 7.00 6.34
N VAL A 5 7.67 6.40 5.51
CA VAL A 5 6.28 6.11 5.87
C VAL A 5 6.26 5.18 7.09
N SER A 6 5.52 5.55 8.13
CA SER A 6 5.24 4.74 9.33
C SER A 6 3.85 4.08 9.27
N GLY A 7 3.53 3.17 10.20
CA GLY A 7 2.20 2.54 10.30
C GLY A 7 2.08 1.16 9.62
N LEU A 8 2.86 0.89 8.57
CA LEU A 8 2.86 -0.42 7.91
C LEU A 8 3.77 -1.45 8.60
N SER A 9 3.27 -2.68 8.74
CA SER A 9 4.05 -3.83 9.20
C SER A 9 5.17 -4.23 8.23
N ARG A 10 6.11 -5.06 8.69
CA ARG A 10 7.19 -5.59 7.84
C ARG A 10 6.63 -6.45 6.69
N ALA A 11 5.62 -7.28 6.96
CA ALA A 11 4.99 -8.13 5.96
C ALA A 11 4.32 -7.28 4.86
N ALA A 12 3.52 -6.28 5.26
CA ALA A 12 2.88 -5.36 4.31
C ALA A 12 3.90 -4.68 3.39
N ARG A 13 5.02 -4.20 3.96
CA ARG A 13 6.10 -3.57 3.18
C ARG A 13 6.74 -4.53 2.18
N ALA A 14 6.91 -5.80 2.55
CA ALA A 14 7.46 -6.81 1.66
C ALA A 14 6.49 -7.10 0.50
N THR A 15 5.18 -7.24 0.79
CA THR A 15 4.15 -7.43 -0.24
C THR A 15 4.09 -6.26 -1.21
N ILE A 16 4.08 -5.02 -0.70
CA ILE A 16 4.09 -3.81 -1.55
C ILE A 16 5.32 -3.78 -2.45
N ALA A 17 6.50 -4.07 -1.89
CA ALA A 17 7.75 -4.08 -2.64
C ALA A 17 7.79 -5.20 -3.72
N ALA A 18 7.12 -6.32 -3.49
CA ALA A 18 7.04 -7.42 -4.45
C ALA A 18 6.28 -7.03 -5.74
N GLU A 19 5.40 -6.03 -5.67
CA GLU A 19 4.68 -5.48 -6.84
C GLU A 19 5.51 -4.42 -7.61
N GLY A 20 6.79 -4.25 -7.26
CA GLY A 20 7.71 -3.34 -7.97
C GLY A 20 7.53 -1.86 -7.64
N ILE A 21 6.68 -1.52 -6.66
CA ILE A 21 6.49 -0.15 -6.19
C ILE A 21 7.09 0.09 -4.80
N THR A 22 7.44 1.33 -4.53
CA THR A 22 7.86 1.77 -3.20
C THR A 22 6.67 1.93 -2.27
N VAL A 23 6.91 1.79 -0.96
CA VAL A 23 5.91 2.12 0.08
C VAL A 23 5.39 3.55 -0.05
N ARG A 24 6.23 4.49 -0.51
CA ARG A 24 5.82 5.88 -0.76
C ARG A 24 4.78 5.95 -1.89
N GLN A 25 5.05 5.34 -3.04
CA GLN A 25 4.10 5.28 -4.16
C GLN A 25 2.78 4.63 -3.76
N TYR A 26 2.83 3.56 -2.96
CA TYR A 26 1.63 2.91 -2.42
C TYR A 26 0.79 3.87 -1.56
N VAL A 27 1.42 4.58 -0.62
CA VAL A 27 0.71 5.54 0.24
C VAL A 27 0.18 6.72 -0.56
N ASP A 28 0.99 7.28 -1.46
CA ASP A 28 0.60 8.42 -2.28
C ASP A 28 -0.58 8.05 -3.20
N HIS A 29 -0.66 6.80 -3.67
CA HIS A 29 -1.81 6.30 -4.43
C HIS A 29 -3.13 6.34 -3.65
N HIS A 30 -3.11 6.00 -2.35
CA HIS A 30 -4.32 5.89 -1.55
C HIS A 30 -4.70 7.17 -0.79
N TYR A 31 -3.71 7.93 -0.32
CA TYR A 31 -3.92 9.06 0.58
C TYR A 31 -3.26 10.35 0.09
N GLY A 32 -2.60 10.32 -1.07
CA GLY A 32 -1.99 11.48 -1.69
C GLY A 32 -0.56 11.78 -1.19
N PRO A 33 0.13 12.70 -1.90
CA PRO A 33 1.46 13.15 -1.50
C PRO A 33 1.43 13.75 -0.09
N ASP A 34 2.58 13.78 0.57
CA ASP A 34 2.78 14.30 1.95
C ASP A 34 2.26 13.42 3.09
N THR A 35 1.62 12.29 2.80
CA THR A 35 1.22 11.35 3.84
C THR A 35 2.44 10.62 4.42
N ALA A 36 2.85 11.00 5.64
CA ALA A 36 4.03 10.43 6.33
C ALA A 36 3.70 9.20 7.19
N ARG A 37 2.42 8.98 7.49
CA ARG A 37 1.91 7.85 8.27
C ARG A 37 0.78 7.18 7.52
N TRP A 38 0.87 5.86 7.34
CA TRP A 38 -0.23 5.05 6.81
C TRP A 38 -1.48 5.19 7.70
N PRO A 39 -2.59 5.74 7.19
CA PRO A 39 -3.81 5.93 7.97
C PRO A 39 -4.58 4.64 8.25
N GLY A 40 -4.54 3.67 7.33
CA GLY A 40 -5.18 2.37 7.49
C GLY A 40 -4.48 1.44 8.48
N ASP A 41 -4.86 0.16 8.49
CA ASP A 41 -4.27 -0.81 9.41
C ASP A 41 -2.86 -1.27 8.98
N ARG A 42 -2.10 -1.77 9.95
CA ARG A 42 -0.72 -2.27 9.81
C ARG A 42 -0.57 -3.40 8.79
N CYS A 43 -1.64 -4.14 8.48
CA CYS A 43 -1.61 -5.17 7.44
C CYS A 43 -1.51 -4.55 6.02
N GLY A 44 -1.76 -3.25 5.88
CA GLY A 44 -1.67 -2.52 4.62
C GLY A 44 -3.01 -2.28 3.94
N CYS A 45 -4.13 -2.68 4.53
CA CYS A 45 -5.46 -2.29 4.03
C CYS A 45 -5.80 -0.85 4.39
N THR A 46 -6.67 -0.23 3.59
CA THR A 46 -7.15 1.13 3.81
C THR A 46 -8.19 1.25 4.93
N ASP A 47 -8.77 0.12 5.37
CA ASP A 47 -9.63 0.06 6.56
C ASP A 47 -8.75 0.10 7.82
N ASP A 48 -8.90 1.13 8.63
CA ASP A 48 -8.17 1.33 9.89
C ASP A 48 -8.75 0.49 11.05
N ARG A 49 -9.90 -0.16 10.84
CA ARG A 49 -10.53 -1.08 11.79
C ARG A 49 -10.15 -2.54 11.53
N CYS A 50 -9.31 -2.81 10.52
CA CYS A 50 -8.81 -4.17 10.29
C CYS A 50 -7.92 -4.60 11.47
N ASP A 51 -8.12 -5.83 11.92
CA ASP A 51 -7.36 -6.49 12.99
C ASP A 51 -6.38 -7.54 12.45
N GLY A 52 -6.22 -7.58 11.12
CA GLY A 52 -5.44 -8.57 10.39
C GLY A 52 -6.24 -9.71 9.77
N TYR A 53 -7.56 -9.82 10.01
CA TYR A 53 -8.39 -10.96 9.60
C TYR A 53 -9.76 -10.56 9.03
N HIS A 54 -9.84 -9.87 7.88
CA HIS A 54 -11.15 -9.32 7.45
C HIS A 54 -11.94 -10.12 6.40
N HIS A 55 -11.46 -11.22 5.83
CA HIS A 55 -12.28 -12.01 4.87
C HIS A 55 -12.91 -13.26 5.49
N MET A 56 -12.16 -13.97 6.34
CA MET A 56 -12.66 -15.00 7.25
C MET A 56 -11.86 -14.96 8.55
N ALA A 57 -12.49 -15.29 9.67
CA ALA A 57 -11.81 -15.36 10.96
C ALA A 57 -10.66 -16.38 10.90
N GLY A 58 -9.43 -15.93 11.19
CA GLY A 58 -8.23 -16.76 11.17
C GLY A 58 -7.49 -16.80 9.82
N GLU A 59 -8.02 -16.20 8.75
CA GLU A 59 -7.29 -16.04 7.49
C GLU A 59 -6.58 -14.68 7.40
N PRO A 60 -5.32 -14.64 6.93
CA PRO A 60 -4.61 -13.38 6.76
C PRO A 60 -5.33 -12.46 5.78
N CYS A 61 -5.36 -11.15 6.07
CA CYS A 61 -5.93 -10.13 5.18
C CYS A 61 -5.22 -10.13 3.79
N PRO A 62 -5.89 -10.53 2.70
CA PRO A 62 -5.35 -10.54 1.34
C PRO A 62 -5.39 -9.15 0.67
N CYS A 63 -5.95 -8.13 1.32
CA CYS A 63 -6.19 -6.83 0.70
C CYS A 63 -4.91 -6.13 0.27
N VAL A 64 -3.84 -6.26 1.06
CA VAL A 64 -2.58 -5.59 0.73
C VAL A 64 -2.03 -6.05 -0.61
N GLU A 65 -2.23 -7.32 -1.01
CA GLU A 65 -1.84 -7.80 -2.33
C GLU A 65 -2.65 -7.14 -3.44
N VAL A 66 -3.98 -7.13 -3.31
CA VAL A 66 -4.88 -6.55 -4.32
C VAL A 66 -4.64 -5.05 -4.45
N LEU A 67 -4.52 -4.34 -3.33
CA LEU A 67 -4.29 -2.90 -3.30
C LEU A 67 -2.91 -2.55 -3.88
N ALA A 68 -1.87 -3.34 -3.57
CA ALA A 68 -0.53 -3.11 -4.11
C ALA A 68 -0.49 -3.34 -5.63
N ARG A 69 -1.14 -4.39 -6.15
CA ARG A 69 -1.30 -4.61 -7.60
C ARG A 69 -1.99 -3.44 -8.29
N ASN A 70 -3.07 -2.92 -7.69
CA ASN A 70 -3.79 -1.77 -8.23
C ASN A 70 -2.92 -0.50 -8.23
N ALA A 71 -2.19 -0.25 -7.16
CA ALA A 71 -1.27 0.88 -7.06
C ALA A 71 -0.11 0.77 -8.07
N ALA A 72 0.42 -0.44 -8.29
CA ALA A 72 1.45 -0.71 -9.28
C ALA A 72 0.95 -0.43 -10.70
N ALA A 73 -0.21 -0.99 -11.08
CA ALA A 73 -0.83 -0.72 -12.36
C ALA A 73 -1.05 0.78 -12.60
N ALA A 74 -1.55 1.50 -11.58
CA ALA A 74 -1.77 2.94 -11.65
C ALA A 74 -0.48 3.77 -11.69
N THR A 75 0.66 3.22 -11.26
CA THR A 75 1.98 3.86 -11.36
C THR A 75 2.50 3.73 -12.77
N THR A 76 2.49 2.51 -13.33
CA THR A 76 2.90 2.25 -14.72
C THR A 76 2.13 3.11 -15.71
N SER A 77 0.79 3.17 -15.60
CA SER A 77 -0.02 3.99 -16.51
C SER A 77 0.29 5.49 -16.43
N ARG A 78 0.72 6.00 -15.26
CA ARG A 78 1.14 7.41 -15.11
C ARG A 78 2.49 7.67 -15.78
N GLU A 79 3.45 6.76 -15.62
CA GLU A 79 4.76 6.86 -16.26
C GLU A 79 4.63 6.81 -17.79
N GLU A 80 3.81 5.91 -18.32
CA GLU A 80 3.50 5.82 -19.75
C GLU A 80 2.81 7.09 -20.29
N ALA A 81 1.94 7.73 -19.50
CA ALA A 81 1.29 8.98 -19.89
C ALA A 81 2.27 10.17 -19.89
N MET A 82 3.24 10.20 -18.98
CA MET A 82 4.28 11.26 -18.94
C MET A 82 5.34 11.10 -20.03
N ALA A 83 5.54 9.89 -20.54
CA ALA A 83 6.53 9.61 -21.60
C ALA A 83 6.02 9.91 -23.02
N ARG A 84 4.76 10.35 -23.17
CA ARG A 84 4.12 10.72 -24.44
C ARG A 84 4.09 12.23 -24.61
#